data_AF-A0A9W8NJ61-F1
#
_entry.id   AF-A0A9W8NJ61-F1
#
_cell.length_a   1.000
_cell.length_b   1.000
_cell.length_c   1.000
_cell.angle_alpha   90.00
_cell.angle_beta   90.00
_cell.angle_gamma   90.00
#
_symmetry.space_group_name_H-M   'P 1'
#
loop_
_entity.id
_entity.type
_entity.pdbx_description
1 polymer ?
#
loop_
_entity_poly.entity_id
_entity_poly.type
_entity_poly.pdbx_seq_one_letter_code
_entity_poly.pdbx_strand_id
1 'polypeptide(L)'
;MKELFHFVAPRANVALPQKGTLGEMLFGGTARHLVPLLAVPVRPQRPPPTLRAQQARWVNNAPSLSNLPTEIHCLIFDHIECLEEVICLGLTSEYFWTLAQPHLDDYYMSFLGTWSGKNFVCVGDEVEPDDYPPNLFSAEELDTLRPLRTTVRRGDSGFQWWQCNTPFALSHFAEESVSEIEGFVHPTTEALSLLEYFAPLGKRKPPTFAARGHWIIPKDSAYFPKDQSWILRNLTTKEFVRPEPIALKPKYISGPNIWVVGFGEVVMLRTCWSSAPSDVRINNTVGPPRGVWAGYRFDITTIARHESDMDSSEWTDVSDEVAREISEAWSYEFGCDIREELWLWYSKRPNRGFFDDTPP
;
A
#
# COMPACT_ATOMS: atom_id res chain seq x y z
N MET A 1 8.70 25.73 -13.76
CA MET A 1 8.91 24.28 -13.55
C MET A 1 7.68 23.77 -12.82
N LYS A 2 7.19 22.55 -13.11
CA LYS A 2 6.06 21.99 -12.34
C LYS A 2 6.59 21.43 -11.02
N GLU A 3 5.89 21.68 -9.94
CA GLU A 3 6.22 21.15 -8.62
C GLU A 3 6.06 19.62 -8.59
N LEU A 4 6.94 18.93 -7.88
CA LEU A 4 6.86 17.49 -7.63
C LEU A 4 6.27 17.23 -6.24
N PHE A 5 5.49 16.17 -6.15
CA PHE A 5 4.82 15.71 -4.94
C PHE A 5 5.39 14.37 -4.48
N HIS A 6 5.41 14.17 -3.16
CA HIS A 6 5.94 12.99 -2.48
C HIS A 6 4.97 12.54 -1.39
N PHE A 7 4.95 11.25 -1.08
CA PHE A 7 4.25 10.75 0.10
C PHE A 7 5.23 10.58 1.24
N VAL A 8 4.95 11.24 2.36
CA VAL A 8 5.78 11.16 3.57
C VAL A 8 4.90 10.83 4.76
N ALA A 9 5.39 9.97 5.65
CA ALA A 9 4.82 9.71 6.98
C ALA A 9 5.84 10.15 8.05
N PRO A 10 5.96 11.47 8.31
CA PRO A 10 7.07 12.02 9.10
C PRO A 10 7.22 11.41 10.49
N ARG A 11 6.09 11.14 11.16
CA ARG A 11 6.08 10.57 12.52
C ARG A 11 6.59 9.13 12.59
N ALA A 12 6.47 8.39 11.49
CA ALA A 12 7.00 7.04 11.36
C ALA A 12 8.39 7.03 10.72
N ASN A 13 8.93 8.20 10.39
CA ASN A 13 10.21 8.38 9.72
C ASN A 13 10.35 7.60 8.41
N VAL A 14 9.27 7.49 7.63
CA VAL A 14 9.28 6.80 6.33
C VAL A 14 8.72 7.68 5.22
N ALA A 15 9.23 7.48 4.01
CA ALA A 15 8.76 8.13 2.79
C ALA A 15 8.77 7.16 1.59
N LEU A 16 7.97 7.46 0.57
CA LEU A 16 7.96 6.69 -0.67
C LEU A 16 8.98 7.24 -1.68
N PRO A 17 9.64 6.36 -2.47
CA PRO A 17 10.59 6.79 -3.49
C PRO A 17 9.93 7.46 -4.71
N GLN A 18 8.63 7.24 -4.91
CA GLN A 18 7.90 7.78 -6.06
C GLN A 18 7.62 9.27 -5.87
N LYS A 19 7.96 10.04 -6.90
CA LYS A 19 7.60 11.45 -7.03
C LYS A 19 7.13 11.76 -8.44
N GLY A 20 6.30 12.78 -8.57
CA GLY A 20 5.77 13.24 -9.85
C GLY A 20 4.99 14.52 -9.67
N THR A 21 4.57 15.13 -10.77
CA THR A 21 3.64 16.25 -10.66
C THR A 21 2.30 15.77 -10.13
N LEU A 22 1.51 16.67 -9.53
CA LEU A 22 0.21 16.31 -8.95
C LEU A 22 -0.70 15.65 -9.98
N GLY A 23 -0.75 16.20 -11.21
CA GLY A 23 -1.53 15.63 -12.31
C GLY A 23 -1.03 14.26 -12.77
N GLU A 24 0.28 14.05 -12.90
CA GLU A 24 0.84 12.74 -13.28
C GLU A 24 0.50 11.67 -12.25
N MET A 25 0.60 11.99 -10.96
CA MET A 25 0.36 11.00 -9.91
C MET A 25 -1.12 10.69 -9.72
N LEU A 26 -1.97 11.73 -9.75
CA LEU A 26 -3.42 11.61 -9.59
C LEU A 26 -4.08 10.96 -10.82
N PHE A 27 -3.73 11.39 -12.03
CA PHE A 27 -4.37 10.91 -13.26
C PHE A 27 -3.60 9.76 -13.93
N GLY A 28 -2.31 9.60 -13.64
CA GLY A 28 -1.48 8.49 -14.14
C GLY A 28 -1.62 7.20 -13.33
N GLY A 29 -2.39 7.23 -12.23
CA GLY A 29 -2.69 6.07 -11.39
C GLY A 29 -1.54 5.61 -10.50
N THR A 30 -0.58 6.49 -10.22
CA THR A 30 0.46 6.27 -9.21
C THR A 30 -0.16 6.15 -7.82
N ALA A 31 -1.27 6.86 -7.56
CA ALA A 31 -1.94 6.84 -6.26
C ALA A 31 -2.44 5.44 -5.84
N ARG A 32 -2.67 4.52 -6.80
CA ARG A 32 -3.03 3.12 -6.53
C ARG A 32 -2.03 2.39 -5.63
N HIS A 33 -0.76 2.80 -5.62
CA HIS A 33 0.28 2.19 -4.79
C HIS A 33 0.08 2.45 -3.29
N LEU A 34 -0.77 3.41 -2.91
CA LEU A 34 -1.15 3.64 -1.51
C LEU A 34 -2.09 2.56 -0.96
N VAL A 35 -2.90 1.93 -1.82
CA VAL A 35 -3.91 0.94 -1.39
C VAL A 35 -3.27 -0.20 -0.59
N PRO A 36 -2.24 -0.92 -1.08
CA PRO A 36 -1.60 -1.99 -0.31
C PRO A 36 -0.86 -1.50 0.95
N LEU A 37 -0.45 -0.23 1.03
CA LEU A 37 0.16 0.36 2.23
C LEU A 37 -0.87 0.68 3.31
N LEU A 38 -2.12 0.96 2.93
CA LEU A 38 -3.20 1.32 3.84
C LEU A 38 -4.15 0.15 4.14
N ALA A 39 -4.24 -0.83 3.25
CA ALA A 39 -5.16 -1.95 3.37
C ALA A 39 -4.69 -2.96 4.42
N VAL A 40 -5.54 -3.17 5.43
CA VAL A 40 -5.29 -4.16 6.47
C VAL A 40 -5.59 -5.56 5.91
N PRO A 41 -4.59 -6.43 5.71
CA PRO A 41 -4.80 -7.72 5.07
C PRO A 41 -5.74 -8.63 5.87
N VAL A 42 -6.47 -9.50 5.18
CA VAL A 42 -7.22 -10.60 5.77
C VAL A 42 -6.35 -11.84 5.81
N ARG A 43 -6.21 -12.46 6.98
CA ARG A 43 -5.48 -13.73 7.10
C ARG A 43 -6.23 -14.81 6.31
N PRO A 44 -5.60 -15.50 5.35
CA PRO A 44 -6.25 -16.55 4.60
C PRO A 44 -6.73 -17.67 5.54
N GLN A 45 -7.98 -18.09 5.39
CA GLN A 45 -8.49 -19.25 6.11
C GLN A 45 -7.95 -20.51 5.44
N ARG A 46 -7.01 -21.20 6.09
CA ARG A 46 -6.44 -22.45 5.59
C ARG A 46 -7.03 -23.64 6.34
N PRO A 47 -7.39 -24.73 5.64
CA PRO A 47 -7.93 -25.91 6.30
C PRO A 47 -6.87 -26.50 7.24
N PRO A 48 -7.25 -27.00 8.42
CA PRO A 48 -6.32 -27.65 9.32
C PRO A 48 -5.71 -28.89 8.64
N PRO A 49 -4.51 -29.33 9.08
CA PRO A 49 -3.89 -30.54 8.57
C PRO A 49 -4.87 -31.73 8.71
N THR A 50 -5.15 -32.45 7.61
CA THR A 50 -6.13 -33.54 7.68
C THR A 50 -5.62 -34.73 8.49
N LEU A 51 -6.50 -35.32 9.31
CA LEU A 51 -6.25 -36.57 10.07
C LEU A 51 -5.78 -37.72 9.18
N ARG A 52 -6.19 -37.74 7.90
CA ARG A 52 -5.80 -38.78 6.93
C ARG A 52 -4.31 -38.68 6.55
N ALA A 53 -3.77 -37.46 6.43
CA ALA A 53 -2.35 -37.21 6.27
C ALA A 53 -1.55 -37.54 7.55
N GLN A 54 -2.17 -37.37 8.72
CA GLN A 54 -1.59 -37.79 10.00
C GLN A 54 -1.55 -39.32 10.15
N GLN A 55 -2.62 -40.04 9.78
CA GLN A 55 -2.76 -41.49 9.98
C GLN A 55 -1.91 -42.34 9.03
N ALA A 56 -1.65 -41.90 7.80
CA ALA A 56 -0.75 -42.60 6.87
C ALA A 56 0.71 -42.72 7.39
N ARG A 57 1.07 -41.97 8.45
CA ARG A 57 2.43 -41.88 9.01
C ARG A 57 2.76 -42.95 10.05
N TRP A 58 1.75 -43.54 10.70
CA TRP A 58 1.93 -44.42 11.87
C TRP A 58 2.37 -45.84 11.53
N VAL A 59 2.77 -46.11 10.29
CA VAL A 59 3.01 -47.48 9.78
C VAL A 59 4.51 -47.84 9.74
N ASN A 60 5.43 -46.90 9.98
CA ASN A 60 6.88 -47.15 9.90
C ASN A 60 7.60 -47.05 11.26
N ASN A 61 8.19 -48.16 11.72
CA ASN A 61 8.87 -48.35 13.01
C ASN A 61 10.27 -47.70 13.16
N ALA A 62 10.71 -46.87 12.22
CA ALA A 62 11.97 -46.13 12.35
C ALA A 62 11.73 -44.76 13.00
N PRO A 63 12.61 -44.28 13.90
CA PRO A 63 12.52 -42.91 14.39
C PRO A 63 12.70 -41.95 13.20
N SER A 64 11.62 -41.30 12.81
CA SER A 64 11.58 -40.30 11.75
C SER A 64 11.04 -39.01 12.34
N LEU A 65 11.53 -37.87 11.84
CA LEU A 65 10.95 -36.56 12.13
C LEU A 65 9.43 -36.59 11.97
N SER A 66 8.93 -37.30 10.95
CA SER A 66 7.49 -37.42 10.65
C SER A 66 6.65 -38.10 11.74
N ASN A 67 7.29 -38.79 12.69
CA ASN A 67 6.60 -39.51 13.78
C ASN A 67 6.41 -38.64 15.04
N LEU A 68 6.93 -37.41 15.06
CA LEU A 68 6.74 -36.49 16.17
C LEU A 68 5.28 -35.96 16.19
N PRO A 69 4.77 -35.53 17.36
CA PRO A 69 3.48 -34.84 17.45
C PRO A 69 3.45 -33.53 16.65
N THR A 70 2.25 -33.07 16.31
CA THR A 70 2.06 -31.84 15.50
C THR A 70 2.61 -30.62 16.23
N GLU A 71 2.44 -30.58 17.55
CA GLU A 71 2.90 -29.52 18.44
C GLU A 71 4.42 -29.36 18.37
N ILE A 72 5.16 -30.48 18.33
CA ILE A 72 6.61 -30.45 18.17
C ILE A 72 7.01 -29.98 16.78
N HIS A 73 6.26 -30.35 15.74
CA HIS A 73 6.51 -29.82 14.40
C HIS A 73 6.27 -28.31 14.34
N CYS A 74 5.19 -27.80 14.93
CA CYS A 74 4.96 -26.35 15.02
C CYS A 74 6.12 -25.65 15.73
N LEU A 75 6.55 -26.17 16.88
CA LEU A 75 7.72 -25.63 17.59
C LEU A 75 8.97 -25.63 16.70
N ILE A 76 9.20 -26.69 15.92
CA ILE A 76 10.34 -26.72 14.98
C ILE A 76 10.22 -25.59 13.96
N PHE A 77 9.05 -25.40 13.33
CA PHE A 77 8.83 -24.31 12.39
C PHE A 77 8.99 -22.92 13.04
N ASP A 78 8.52 -22.74 14.28
CA ASP A 78 8.66 -21.49 15.03
C ASP A 78 10.13 -21.13 15.34
N HIS A 79 11.04 -22.10 15.33
CA HIS A 79 12.48 -21.88 15.55
C HIS A 79 13.27 -21.66 14.25
N ILE A 80 12.64 -21.77 13.08
CA ILE A 80 13.31 -21.51 11.80
C ILE A 80 13.23 -20.00 11.53
N GLU A 81 14.38 -19.33 11.57
CA GLU A 81 14.46 -17.86 11.40
C GLU A 81 14.33 -17.43 9.93
N CYS A 82 14.77 -18.26 8.99
CA CYS A 82 14.80 -17.95 7.56
C CYS A 82 13.60 -18.56 6.82
N LEU A 83 12.88 -17.73 6.06
CA LEU A 83 11.71 -18.18 5.31
C LEU A 83 12.07 -19.23 4.24
N GLU A 84 13.26 -19.13 3.65
CA GLU A 84 13.73 -20.08 2.64
C GLU A 84 13.81 -21.50 3.21
N GLU A 85 14.24 -21.64 4.47
CA GLU A 85 14.32 -22.92 5.17
C GLU A 85 12.93 -23.45 5.54
N VAL A 86 12.01 -22.57 5.95
CA VAL A 86 10.58 -22.91 6.14
C VAL A 86 9.99 -23.48 4.85
N ILE A 87 10.23 -22.83 3.72
CA ILE A 87 9.78 -23.30 2.41
C ILE A 87 10.42 -24.64 2.07
N CYS A 88 11.73 -24.80 2.28
CA CYS A 88 12.44 -26.05 2.01
C CYS A 88 11.86 -27.22 2.81
N LEU A 89 11.62 -27.04 4.12
CA LEU A 89 11.01 -28.06 4.97
C LEU A 89 9.57 -28.35 4.54
N GLY A 90 8.79 -27.31 4.26
CA GLY A 90 7.42 -27.44 3.78
C GLY A 90 7.31 -28.25 2.48
N LEU A 91 8.24 -28.06 1.55
CA LEU A 91 8.24 -28.76 0.25
C LEU A 91 8.56 -30.27 0.36
N THR A 92 9.01 -30.76 1.51
CA THR A 92 9.31 -32.18 1.74
C THR A 92 8.06 -33.06 1.87
N SER A 93 6.90 -32.52 2.31
CA SER A 93 5.65 -33.28 2.39
C SER A 93 4.41 -32.38 2.35
N GLU A 94 3.25 -32.92 2.01
CA GLU A 94 1.98 -32.16 2.06
C GLU A 94 1.65 -31.70 3.48
N TYR A 95 1.91 -32.54 4.47
CA TYR A 95 1.71 -32.19 5.87
C TYR A 95 2.58 -31.01 6.29
N PHE A 96 3.89 -31.05 6.00
CA PHE A 96 4.78 -29.95 6.39
C PHE A 96 4.48 -28.67 5.61
N TRP A 97 3.98 -28.78 4.38
CA TRP A 97 3.47 -27.61 3.66
C TRP A 97 2.33 -26.92 4.42
N THR A 98 1.38 -27.68 4.99
CA THR A 98 0.28 -27.08 5.79
C THR A 98 0.78 -26.34 7.03
N LEU A 99 1.96 -26.71 7.56
CA LEU A 99 2.59 -26.03 8.70
C LEU A 99 3.47 -24.85 8.27
N ALA A 100 4.14 -24.93 7.12
CA ALA A 100 4.93 -23.83 6.56
C ALA A 100 4.05 -22.65 6.13
N GLN A 101 2.84 -22.97 5.68
CA GLN A 101 1.89 -22.03 5.11
C GLN A 101 1.60 -20.78 5.97
N PRO A 102 1.24 -20.89 7.26
CA PRO A 102 1.06 -19.73 8.14
C PRO A 102 2.28 -18.79 8.21
N HIS A 103 3.50 -19.31 8.21
CA HIS A 103 4.71 -18.49 8.22
C HIS A 103 4.90 -17.71 6.92
N LEU A 104 4.55 -18.30 5.76
CA LEU A 104 4.50 -17.56 4.49
C LEU A 104 3.45 -16.45 4.52
N ASP A 105 2.28 -16.71 5.10
CA ASP A 105 1.24 -15.68 5.22
C ASP A 105 1.70 -14.54 6.12
N ASP A 106 2.31 -14.84 7.27
CA ASP A 106 2.83 -13.81 8.19
C ASP A 106 3.93 -12.98 7.54
N TYR A 107 4.82 -13.62 6.80
CA TYR A 107 5.84 -12.94 6.02
C TYR A 107 5.24 -12.02 4.96
N TYR A 108 4.34 -12.50 4.11
CA TYR A 108 3.74 -11.67 3.05
C TYR A 108 2.83 -10.57 3.61
N MET A 109 2.09 -10.85 4.68
CA MET A 109 1.26 -9.85 5.35
C MET A 109 2.09 -8.75 6.01
N SER A 110 3.37 -9.00 6.34
CA SER A 110 4.25 -7.98 6.92
C SER A 110 4.53 -6.80 5.98
N PHE A 111 4.40 -6.98 4.66
CA PHE A 111 4.55 -5.92 3.66
C PHE A 111 3.25 -5.15 3.39
N LEU A 112 2.12 -5.56 3.97
CA LEU A 112 0.80 -5.01 3.68
C LEU A 112 0.30 -4.20 4.87
N GLY A 113 -0.36 -3.07 4.59
CA GLY A 113 -0.91 -2.21 5.63
C GLY A 113 0.17 -1.50 6.46
N THR A 114 1.42 -1.39 5.98
CA THR A 114 2.54 -0.82 6.74
C THR A 114 2.33 0.65 7.10
N TRP A 115 1.43 1.36 6.39
CA TRP A 115 1.03 2.74 6.65
C TRP A 115 -0.35 2.87 7.31
N SER A 116 -1.04 1.75 7.56
CA SER A 116 -2.31 1.73 8.27
C SER A 116 -2.16 2.39 9.64
N GLY A 117 -2.97 3.41 9.90
CA GLY A 117 -2.98 4.15 11.16
C GLY A 117 -1.82 5.13 11.36
N LYS A 118 -0.91 5.30 10.40
CA LYS A 118 0.14 6.32 10.46
C LYS A 118 -0.36 7.68 9.96
N ASN A 119 0.17 8.77 10.52
CA ASN A 119 -0.05 10.11 9.99
C ASN A 119 0.83 10.31 8.75
N PHE A 120 0.22 10.66 7.61
CA PHE A 120 0.98 10.96 6.40
C PHE A 120 0.35 12.10 5.60
N VAL A 121 1.12 12.60 4.64
CA VAL A 121 0.77 13.74 3.79
C VAL A 121 1.40 13.56 2.40
N CYS A 122 0.70 14.03 1.37
CA CYS A 122 1.25 14.16 0.03
C CYS A 122 1.81 15.57 -0.12
N VAL A 123 3.11 15.74 0.08
CA VAL A 123 3.76 17.07 0.17
C VAL A 123 4.41 17.46 -1.16
N GLY A 124 4.26 18.72 -1.57
CA GLY A 124 4.97 19.32 -2.68
C GLY A 124 6.35 19.88 -2.30
N ASP A 125 7.30 19.83 -3.23
CA ASP A 125 8.70 20.27 -3.02
C ASP A 125 8.87 21.77 -2.75
N GLU A 126 7.87 22.60 -3.08
CA GLU A 126 7.87 24.05 -2.91
C GLU A 126 7.10 24.49 -1.66
N VAL A 127 6.90 23.59 -0.70
CA VAL A 127 6.34 23.95 0.62
C VAL A 127 7.32 24.82 1.40
N GLU A 128 6.84 25.94 1.91
CA GLU A 128 7.64 26.89 2.70
C GLU A 128 8.02 26.31 4.08
N PRO A 129 9.16 26.74 4.66
CA PRO A 129 9.48 26.42 6.05
C PRO A 129 8.40 26.92 7.01
N ASP A 130 8.14 26.17 8.09
CA ASP A 130 7.07 26.43 9.07
C ASP A 130 5.62 26.29 8.54
N ASP A 131 5.45 25.84 7.28
CA ASP A 131 4.14 25.60 6.67
C ASP A 131 3.71 24.11 6.75
N TYR A 132 3.20 23.72 7.92
CA TYR A 132 2.79 22.35 8.21
C TYR A 132 1.26 22.20 8.30
N PRO A 133 0.69 21.04 7.89
CA PRO A 133 -0.70 20.72 8.16
C PRO A 133 -1.00 20.75 9.66
N PRO A 134 -2.12 21.35 10.10
CA PRO A 134 -2.40 21.62 11.51
C PRO A 134 -2.52 20.37 12.38
N ASN A 135 -2.78 19.21 11.77
CA ASN A 135 -2.99 17.94 12.48
C ASN A 135 -1.83 16.96 12.36
N LEU A 136 -0.72 17.38 11.74
CA LEU A 136 0.45 16.53 11.52
C LEU A 136 1.36 16.47 12.75
N PHE A 137 1.63 17.63 13.35
CA PHE A 137 2.55 17.80 14.47
C PHE A 137 1.89 18.53 15.65
N SER A 138 2.34 18.22 16.86
CA SER A 138 2.03 19.02 18.05
C SER A 138 2.81 20.34 18.05
N ALA A 139 2.39 21.29 18.88
CA ALA A 139 3.13 22.55 19.04
C ALA A 139 4.58 22.32 19.53
N GLU A 140 4.79 21.35 20.42
CA GLU A 140 6.11 20.98 20.93
C GLU A 140 7.00 20.40 19.82
N GLU A 141 6.45 19.53 18.97
CA GLU A 141 7.15 18.98 17.80
C GLU A 141 7.57 20.11 16.84
N LEU A 142 6.67 21.06 16.56
CA LEU A 142 6.97 22.21 15.70
C LEU A 142 8.09 23.09 16.25
N ASP A 143 8.11 23.34 17.57
CA ASP A 143 9.19 24.11 18.22
C ASP A 143 10.56 23.42 18.08
N THR A 144 10.59 22.09 17.99
CA THR A 144 11.84 21.36 17.69
C THR A 144 12.23 21.41 16.21
N LEU A 145 11.26 21.49 15.29
CA LEU A 145 11.51 21.50 13.83
C LEU A 145 11.96 22.88 13.32
N ARG A 146 11.37 23.96 13.82
CA ARG A 146 11.67 25.36 13.42
C ARG A 146 13.16 25.75 13.42
N PRO A 147 13.96 25.41 14.45
CA PRO A 147 15.38 25.75 14.46
C PRO A 147 16.21 24.86 13.52
N LEU A 148 15.67 23.72 13.05
CA LEU A 148 16.43 22.79 12.23
C LEU A 148 16.85 23.42 10.89
N ARG A 149 18.03 23.01 10.47
CA ARG A 149 18.64 23.37 9.20
C ARG A 149 19.15 22.10 8.56
N THR A 150 18.96 21.95 7.26
CA THR A 150 19.41 20.78 6.51
C THR A 150 20.21 21.19 5.28
N THR A 151 20.90 20.21 4.71
CA THR A 151 21.61 20.36 3.44
C THR A 151 20.80 19.64 2.38
N VAL A 152 20.29 20.40 1.42
CA VAL A 152 19.39 19.91 0.38
C VAL A 152 20.18 19.69 -0.90
N ARG A 153 19.92 18.58 -1.59
CA ARG A 153 20.44 18.38 -2.93
C ARG A 153 19.56 19.14 -3.92
N ARG A 154 20.11 20.16 -4.57
CA ARG A 154 19.46 20.92 -5.65
C ARG A 154 20.09 20.57 -6.98
N GLY A 155 19.34 20.68 -8.06
CA GLY A 155 19.91 20.55 -9.40
C GLY A 155 18.90 20.83 -10.49
N ASP A 156 19.35 21.60 -11.49
CA ASP A 156 18.63 21.89 -12.72
C ASP A 156 19.48 21.44 -13.90
N SER A 157 18.86 20.78 -14.89
CA SER A 157 19.45 20.58 -16.22
C SER A 157 20.90 20.05 -16.24
N GLY A 158 21.19 19.02 -15.44
CA GLY A 158 22.45 18.26 -15.51
C GLY A 158 23.55 18.67 -14.53
N PHE A 159 23.36 19.71 -13.72
CA PHE A 159 24.26 20.07 -12.62
C PHE A 159 23.56 19.85 -11.27
N GLN A 160 24.23 19.15 -10.34
CA GLN A 160 23.76 18.93 -8.98
C GLN A 160 24.71 19.61 -7.99
N TRP A 161 24.17 20.27 -6.98
CA TRP A 161 24.91 20.90 -5.90
C TRP A 161 24.17 20.78 -4.58
N TRP A 162 24.88 21.03 -3.49
CA TRP A 162 24.34 20.94 -2.13
C TRP A 162 24.11 22.34 -1.59
N GLN A 163 22.86 22.64 -1.23
CA GLN A 163 22.48 23.86 -0.56
C GLN A 163 22.49 23.63 0.94
N CYS A 164 23.59 24.02 1.59
CA CYS A 164 23.76 23.90 3.03
C CYS A 164 22.94 24.94 3.80
N ASN A 165 22.59 24.62 5.05
CA ASN A 165 21.96 25.55 6.00
C ASN A 165 20.57 26.05 5.55
N THR A 166 19.81 25.22 4.83
CA THR A 166 18.45 25.52 4.39
C THR A 166 17.47 25.31 5.56
N PRO A 167 16.54 26.25 5.84
CA PRO A 167 15.47 26.04 6.82
C PRO A 167 14.70 24.75 6.56
N PHE A 168 14.46 23.97 7.61
CA PHE A 168 13.81 22.69 7.46
C PHE A 168 12.31 22.85 7.14
N ALA A 169 11.90 22.45 5.94
CA ALA A 169 10.51 22.37 5.48
C ALA A 169 9.98 20.92 5.47
N LEU A 170 8.66 20.76 5.31
CA LEU A 170 7.98 19.46 5.30
C LEU A 170 8.44 18.53 4.16
N SER A 171 8.78 19.09 2.99
CA SER A 171 9.26 18.29 1.84
C SER A 171 10.56 17.54 2.11
N HIS A 172 11.40 18.01 3.06
CA HIS A 172 12.64 17.33 3.39
C HIS A 172 12.45 15.95 4.04
N PHE A 173 11.26 15.62 4.55
CA PHE A 173 10.96 14.25 4.98
C PHE A 173 10.94 13.25 3.81
N ALA A 174 10.95 13.70 2.56
CA ALA A 174 11.10 12.83 1.40
C ALA A 174 12.57 12.48 1.07
N GLU A 175 13.54 13.09 1.76
CA GLU A 175 14.97 12.84 1.53
C GLU A 175 15.46 11.64 2.35
N GLU A 176 16.28 10.79 1.72
CA GLU A 176 16.89 9.59 2.33
C GLU A 176 17.79 9.93 3.54
N SER A 177 18.29 11.17 3.61
CA SER A 177 19.07 11.65 4.76
C SER A 177 18.22 11.98 6.00
N VAL A 178 16.90 12.10 5.83
CA VAL A 178 15.94 12.46 6.87
C VAL A 178 15.07 11.27 7.24
N SER A 179 14.55 10.55 6.26
CA SER A 179 13.62 9.44 6.46
C SER A 179 14.04 8.19 5.71
N GLU A 180 13.60 7.04 6.21
CA GLU A 180 13.79 5.77 5.54
C GLU A 180 12.90 5.71 4.29
N ILE A 181 13.54 5.44 3.14
CA ILE A 181 12.82 5.32 1.88
C ILE A 181 12.29 3.89 1.78
N GLU A 182 11.01 3.72 2.10
CA GLU A 182 10.33 2.43 2.06
C GLU A 182 10.00 2.09 0.60
N GLY A 183 10.79 1.17 0.05
CA GLY A 183 10.48 0.59 -1.26
C GLY A 183 9.16 -0.17 -1.21
N PHE A 184 8.30 0.03 -2.21
CA PHE A 184 7.09 -0.76 -2.32
C PHE A 184 7.43 -2.21 -2.70
N VAL A 185 7.41 -3.11 -1.71
CA VAL A 185 7.62 -4.55 -1.93
C VAL A 185 6.26 -5.23 -2.04
N HIS A 186 5.83 -5.52 -3.27
CA HIS A 186 4.62 -6.31 -3.49
C HIS A 186 4.88 -7.78 -3.14
N PRO A 187 3.97 -8.49 -2.44
CA PRO A 187 4.15 -9.91 -2.10
C PRO A 187 4.50 -10.80 -3.30
N THR A 188 3.93 -10.52 -4.48
CA THR A 188 4.29 -11.23 -5.72
C THR A 188 5.72 -10.98 -6.16
N THR A 189 6.22 -9.75 -6.07
CA THR A 189 7.61 -9.41 -6.42
C THR A 189 8.57 -10.15 -5.49
N GLU A 190 8.29 -10.13 -4.19
CA GLU A 190 9.10 -10.85 -3.21
C GLU A 190 9.07 -12.37 -3.43
N ALA A 191 7.89 -12.92 -3.74
CA ALA A 191 7.77 -14.34 -4.08
C ALA A 191 8.59 -14.73 -5.32
N LEU A 192 8.72 -13.84 -6.31
CA LEU A 192 9.58 -14.07 -7.47
C LEU A 192 11.07 -14.07 -7.07
N SER A 193 11.50 -13.15 -6.20
CA SER A 193 12.85 -13.13 -5.63
C SER A 193 13.18 -14.42 -4.86
N LEU A 194 12.23 -14.93 -4.07
CA LEU A 194 12.36 -16.23 -3.39
C LEU A 194 12.48 -17.38 -4.40
N LEU A 195 11.68 -17.37 -5.47
CA LEU A 195 11.78 -18.41 -6.51
C LEU A 195 13.11 -18.36 -7.27
N GLU A 196 13.68 -17.18 -7.49
CA GLU A 196 15.02 -16.99 -8.05
C GLU A 196 16.10 -17.54 -7.12
N TYR A 197 16.00 -17.31 -5.81
CA TYR A 197 16.89 -17.91 -4.82
C TYR A 197 16.92 -19.45 -4.94
N PHE A 198 15.78 -20.07 -5.23
CA PHE A 198 15.70 -21.52 -5.45
C PHE A 198 16.06 -21.98 -6.87
N ALA A 199 16.31 -21.07 -7.82
CA ALA A 199 16.65 -21.42 -9.20
C ALA A 199 17.96 -22.23 -9.34
N PRO A 200 19.06 -21.89 -8.63
CA PRO A 200 20.33 -22.63 -8.67
C PRO A 200 20.25 -24.07 -8.15
N LEU A 201 19.19 -24.44 -7.41
CA LEU A 201 18.98 -25.83 -6.96
C LEU A 201 18.81 -26.83 -8.12
N GLY A 202 18.64 -26.36 -9.36
CA GLY A 202 18.89 -27.12 -10.59
C GLY A 202 18.27 -28.52 -10.61
N LYS A 203 19.10 -29.56 -10.76
CA LYS A 203 18.75 -31.00 -10.81
C LYS A 203 18.38 -31.63 -9.46
N ARG A 204 18.49 -30.88 -8.35
CA ARG A 204 18.14 -31.32 -6.99
C ARG A 204 16.78 -30.81 -6.53
N LYS A 205 16.06 -30.05 -7.37
CA LYS A 205 14.68 -29.66 -7.09
C LYS A 205 13.87 -30.94 -6.83
N PRO A 206 13.31 -31.14 -5.62
CA PRO A 206 12.44 -32.28 -5.41
C PRO A 206 11.31 -32.20 -6.44
N PRO A 207 10.79 -33.34 -6.96
CA PRO A 207 9.72 -33.33 -7.96
C PRO A 207 8.51 -32.46 -7.55
N THR A 208 8.31 -32.32 -6.24
CA THR A 208 7.31 -31.45 -5.62
C THR A 208 7.52 -29.96 -5.89
N PHE A 209 8.75 -29.48 -6.08
CA PHE A 209 9.06 -28.06 -6.34
C PHE A 209 8.43 -27.58 -7.67
N ALA A 210 8.58 -28.35 -8.75
CA ALA A 210 8.00 -28.01 -10.05
C ALA A 210 6.45 -28.01 -10.02
N ALA A 211 5.85 -28.89 -9.20
CA ALA A 211 4.40 -28.94 -9.02
C ALA A 211 3.87 -27.82 -8.11
N ARG A 212 4.69 -27.30 -7.18
CA ARG A 212 4.25 -26.45 -6.06
C ARG A 212 4.82 -25.04 -6.06
N GLY A 213 5.63 -24.65 -7.04
CA GLY A 213 6.17 -23.29 -7.13
C GLY A 213 5.08 -22.20 -7.15
N HIS A 214 3.92 -22.51 -7.73
CA HIS A 214 2.75 -21.61 -7.72
C HIS A 214 2.09 -21.45 -6.33
N TRP A 215 2.45 -22.26 -5.33
CA TRP A 215 1.99 -22.10 -3.95
C TRP A 215 2.85 -21.12 -3.14
N ILE A 216 4.07 -20.85 -3.60
CA ILE A 216 4.93 -19.82 -3.01
C ILE A 216 4.43 -18.44 -3.44
N ILE A 217 4.02 -18.28 -4.70
CA ILE A 217 3.48 -17.02 -5.21
C ILE A 217 2.09 -16.78 -4.62
N PRO A 218 1.90 -15.78 -3.74
CA PRO A 218 0.59 -15.49 -3.21
C PRO A 218 -0.27 -14.84 -4.30
N LYS A 219 -1.58 -15.11 -4.24
CA LYS A 219 -2.56 -14.33 -4.99
C LYS A 219 -2.99 -13.16 -4.12
N ASP A 220 -3.10 -11.96 -4.68
CA ASP A 220 -3.59 -10.78 -3.94
C ASP A 220 -4.95 -11.05 -3.29
N SER A 221 -5.82 -11.78 -3.97
CA SER A 221 -7.14 -12.16 -3.45
C SER A 221 -7.10 -13.02 -2.19
N ALA A 222 -5.95 -13.62 -1.85
CA ALA A 222 -5.78 -14.37 -0.60
C ALA A 222 -5.77 -13.43 0.60
N TYR A 223 -5.13 -12.27 0.48
CA TYR A 223 -5.03 -11.24 1.54
C TYR A 223 -6.09 -10.15 1.39
N PHE A 224 -6.58 -9.94 0.16
CA PHE A 224 -7.57 -8.96 -0.21
C PHE A 224 -8.77 -9.65 -0.89
N PRO A 225 -9.60 -10.41 -0.13
CA PRO A 225 -10.78 -11.08 -0.64
C PRO A 225 -11.68 -10.14 -1.46
N LYS A 226 -11.99 -10.56 -2.69
CA LYS A 226 -12.79 -9.78 -3.66
C LYS A 226 -14.29 -9.90 -3.42
N ASP A 227 -14.70 -10.93 -2.68
CA ASP A 227 -16.07 -11.21 -2.26
C ASP A 227 -16.50 -10.39 -1.05
N GLN A 228 -15.56 -9.68 -0.40
CA GLN A 228 -15.84 -8.77 0.71
C GLN A 228 -15.86 -7.32 0.21
N SER A 229 -16.73 -6.51 0.80
CA SER A 229 -16.74 -5.06 0.60
C SER A 229 -15.69 -4.39 1.48
N TRP A 230 -14.94 -3.46 0.89
CA TRP A 230 -13.87 -2.71 1.53
C TRP A 230 -14.22 -1.23 1.61
N ILE A 231 -13.77 -0.55 2.66
CA ILE A 231 -13.95 0.89 2.87
C ILE A 231 -12.62 1.53 3.25
N LEU A 232 -12.45 2.79 2.87
CA LEU A 232 -11.38 3.65 3.38
C LEU A 232 -11.90 4.36 4.63
N ARG A 233 -11.20 4.23 5.76
CA ARG A 233 -11.51 4.93 7.02
C ARG A 233 -10.50 6.04 7.27
N ASN A 234 -11.00 7.22 7.59
CA ASN A 234 -10.24 8.27 8.24
C ASN A 234 -10.35 8.09 9.76
N LEU A 235 -9.28 7.60 10.37
CA LEU A 235 -9.24 7.27 11.80
C LEU A 235 -9.17 8.53 12.69
N THR A 236 -8.79 9.68 12.13
CA THR A 236 -8.67 10.95 12.85
C THR A 236 -10.03 11.61 13.04
N THR A 237 -10.84 11.71 11.99
CA THR A 237 -12.15 12.38 12.02
C THR A 237 -13.33 11.43 12.16
N LYS A 238 -13.08 10.11 12.14
CA LYS A 238 -14.13 9.07 12.12
C LYS A 238 -15.02 9.19 10.89
N GLU A 239 -14.43 9.47 9.74
CA GLU A 239 -15.13 9.47 8.44
C GLU A 239 -14.81 8.18 7.68
N PHE A 240 -15.70 7.72 6.81
CA PHE A 240 -15.42 6.62 5.89
C PHE A 240 -15.92 6.88 4.48
N VAL A 241 -15.30 6.19 3.52
CA VAL A 241 -15.62 6.23 2.09
C VAL A 241 -15.87 4.82 1.60
N ARG A 242 -17.02 4.65 0.98
CA ARG A 242 -17.44 3.43 0.28
C ARG A 242 -16.94 3.43 -1.16
N PRO A 243 -16.68 2.25 -1.74
CA PRO A 243 -16.14 2.14 -3.08
C PRO A 243 -17.20 2.43 -4.16
N GLU A 244 -18.49 2.19 -3.89
CA GLU A 244 -19.54 2.31 -4.90
C GLU A 244 -19.76 3.74 -5.41
N PRO A 245 -19.76 4.79 -4.55
CA PRO A 245 -19.93 6.16 -5.03
C PRO A 245 -18.73 6.69 -5.80
N ILE A 246 -17.51 6.22 -5.51
CA ILE A 246 -16.28 6.68 -6.19
C ILE A 246 -15.97 5.89 -7.46
N ALA A 247 -16.30 4.60 -7.51
CA ALA A 247 -16.02 3.75 -8.65
C ALA A 247 -16.84 4.16 -9.87
N LEU A 248 -16.20 4.16 -11.04
CA LEU A 248 -16.89 4.52 -12.28
C LEU A 248 -17.97 3.50 -12.66
N LYS A 249 -17.72 2.22 -12.36
CA LYS A 249 -18.66 1.11 -12.55
C LYS A 249 -18.46 0.07 -11.45
N PRO A 250 -19.51 -0.62 -10.98
CA PRO A 250 -19.38 -1.66 -9.95
C PRO A 250 -18.36 -2.77 -10.31
N LYS A 251 -18.26 -3.14 -11.59
CA LYS A 251 -17.32 -4.15 -12.07
C LYS A 251 -15.83 -3.78 -11.90
N TYR A 252 -15.52 -2.51 -11.65
CA TYR A 252 -14.16 -2.03 -11.41
C TYR A 252 -13.74 -2.13 -9.95
N ILE A 253 -14.65 -2.54 -9.05
CA ILE A 253 -14.34 -2.78 -7.66
C ILE A 253 -13.82 -4.22 -7.52
N SER A 254 -12.59 -4.38 -7.05
CA SER A 254 -11.96 -5.69 -6.84
C SER A 254 -11.24 -5.72 -5.49
N GLY A 255 -12.01 -5.95 -4.43
CA GLY A 255 -11.52 -5.85 -3.05
C GLY A 255 -11.21 -4.38 -2.70
N PRO A 256 -10.05 -4.07 -2.09
CA PRO A 256 -9.63 -2.70 -1.80
C PRO A 256 -9.11 -1.96 -3.04
N ASN A 257 -8.82 -2.67 -4.14
CA ASN A 257 -8.38 -2.07 -5.39
C ASN A 257 -9.57 -1.74 -6.28
N ILE A 258 -9.68 -0.47 -6.66
CA ILE A 258 -10.71 0.01 -7.59
C ILE A 258 -10.00 0.49 -8.84
N TRP A 259 -10.38 -0.05 -10.01
CA TRP A 259 -9.75 0.30 -11.26
C TRP A 259 -10.09 1.74 -11.68
N VAL A 260 -9.11 2.42 -12.27
CA VAL A 260 -9.18 3.79 -12.79
C VAL A 260 -9.19 4.88 -11.72
N VAL A 261 -10.17 4.87 -10.81
CA VAL A 261 -10.27 5.81 -9.70
C VAL A 261 -10.69 5.05 -8.44
N GLY A 262 -9.88 5.11 -7.40
CA GLY A 262 -10.11 4.39 -6.16
C GLY A 262 -9.67 5.14 -4.90
N PHE A 263 -9.50 4.38 -3.82
CA PHE A 263 -9.12 4.94 -2.52
C PHE A 263 -7.77 5.65 -2.54
N GLY A 264 -6.84 5.22 -3.38
CA GLY A 264 -5.54 5.89 -3.55
C GLY A 264 -5.72 7.34 -4.05
N GLU A 265 -6.51 7.54 -5.10
CA GLU A 265 -6.80 8.86 -5.65
C GLU A 265 -7.55 9.74 -4.64
N VAL A 266 -8.52 9.18 -3.89
CA VAL A 266 -9.21 9.88 -2.80
C VAL A 266 -8.22 10.41 -1.77
N VAL A 267 -7.37 9.52 -1.27
CA VAL A 267 -6.36 9.82 -0.25
C VAL A 267 -5.41 10.89 -0.76
N MET A 268 -4.88 10.73 -1.97
CA MET A 268 -3.94 11.67 -2.55
C MET A 268 -4.56 13.07 -2.69
N LEU A 269 -5.76 13.16 -3.26
CA LEU A 269 -6.48 14.42 -3.46
C LEU A 269 -6.74 15.15 -2.15
N ARG A 270 -7.09 14.42 -1.08
CA ARG A 270 -7.42 15.02 0.21
C ARG A 270 -6.23 15.21 1.14
N THR A 271 -5.07 14.60 0.86
CA THR A 271 -3.85 14.74 1.68
C THR A 271 -2.78 15.61 1.05
N CYS A 272 -3.01 16.18 -0.14
CA CYS A 272 -2.05 17.05 -0.82
C CYS A 272 -1.77 18.35 -0.03
N TRP A 273 -0.51 18.78 0.00
CA TRP A 273 -0.09 19.99 0.70
C TRP A 273 1.08 20.67 0.00
N SER A 274 0.92 21.93 -0.40
CA SER A 274 1.99 22.76 -0.95
C SER A 274 1.75 24.25 -0.66
N SER A 275 2.78 25.08 -0.83
CA SER A 275 2.67 26.55 -0.81
C SER A 275 2.63 27.14 -2.22
N ALA A 276 2.99 26.37 -3.25
CA ALA A 276 2.94 26.77 -4.66
C ALA A 276 1.60 26.40 -5.33
N PRO A 277 1.16 27.17 -6.34
CA PRO A 277 -0.01 26.79 -7.14
C PRO A 277 0.22 25.48 -7.88
N SER A 278 -0.77 24.58 -7.86
CA SER A 278 -0.73 23.33 -8.63
C SER A 278 -1.26 23.50 -10.05
N ASP A 279 -0.83 22.62 -10.95
CA ASP A 279 -1.42 22.44 -12.28
C ASP A 279 -2.79 21.75 -12.25
N VAL A 280 -3.14 21.08 -11.15
CA VAL A 280 -4.46 20.47 -10.92
C VAL A 280 -5.33 21.37 -10.07
N ARG A 281 -6.58 21.60 -10.50
CA ARG A 281 -7.57 22.29 -9.66
C ARG A 281 -8.25 21.31 -8.72
N ILE A 282 -8.02 21.52 -7.43
CA ILE A 282 -8.72 20.82 -6.35
C ILE A 282 -9.79 21.76 -5.79
N ASN A 283 -11.03 21.27 -5.69
CA ASN A 283 -12.18 22.00 -5.12
C ASN A 283 -12.44 23.37 -5.77
N ASN A 284 -12.22 23.49 -7.09
CA ASN A 284 -12.35 24.75 -7.84
C ASN A 284 -11.51 25.92 -7.30
N THR A 285 -10.52 25.65 -6.47
CA THR A 285 -9.64 26.70 -5.93
C THR A 285 -8.49 26.98 -6.89
N VAL A 286 -8.24 28.27 -7.13
CA VAL A 286 -7.03 28.76 -7.80
C VAL A 286 -6.05 29.12 -6.68
N GLY A 287 -5.39 28.10 -6.13
CA GLY A 287 -4.52 28.26 -4.98
C GLY A 287 -3.63 27.05 -4.77
N PRO A 288 -2.73 27.12 -3.78
CA PRO A 288 -1.95 25.96 -3.41
C PRO A 288 -2.85 24.79 -2.99
N PRO A 289 -2.50 23.54 -3.33
CA PRO A 289 -3.25 22.38 -2.92
C PRO A 289 -3.19 22.23 -1.40
N ARG A 290 -4.36 22.29 -0.75
CA ARG A 290 -4.55 22.16 0.71
C ARG A 290 -5.64 21.16 1.00
N GLY A 291 -5.25 19.90 1.04
CA GLY A 291 -6.13 18.79 1.32
C GLY A 291 -6.61 18.82 2.77
N VAL A 292 -7.92 18.69 2.97
CA VAL A 292 -8.58 18.69 4.29
C VAL A 292 -8.14 17.55 5.20
N TRP A 293 -7.49 16.54 4.64
CA TRP A 293 -7.00 15.34 5.30
C TRP A 293 -5.48 15.30 5.45
N ALA A 294 -4.78 16.39 5.12
CA ALA A 294 -3.32 16.46 5.23
C ALA A 294 -2.87 16.19 6.68
N GLY A 295 -2.06 15.15 6.86
CA GLY A 295 -1.53 14.72 8.15
C GLY A 295 -2.47 13.83 8.98
N TYR A 296 -3.57 13.34 8.43
CA TYR A 296 -4.47 12.40 9.12
C TYR A 296 -4.01 10.93 9.05
N ARG A 297 -4.72 10.06 9.77
CA ARG A 297 -4.46 8.62 9.86
C ARG A 297 -5.55 7.85 9.12
N PHE A 298 -5.15 6.86 8.33
CA PHE A 298 -6.07 6.11 7.48
C PHE A 298 -5.84 4.62 7.58
N ASP A 299 -6.89 3.85 7.31
CA ASP A 299 -6.76 2.45 6.91
C ASP A 299 -7.79 2.11 5.82
N ILE A 300 -7.56 1.00 5.12
CA ILE A 300 -8.56 0.39 4.25
C ILE A 300 -8.89 -0.97 4.87
N THR A 301 -10.16 -1.17 5.24
CA THR A 301 -10.61 -2.38 5.94
C THR A 301 -11.90 -2.91 5.33
N THR A 302 -12.33 -4.09 5.76
CA THR A 302 -13.59 -4.69 5.31
C THR A 302 -14.75 -4.09 6.09
N ILE A 303 -15.92 -3.99 5.46
CA ILE A 303 -17.14 -3.54 6.14
C ILE A 303 -17.45 -4.43 7.36
N ALA A 304 -17.26 -5.74 7.24
CA ALA A 304 -17.48 -6.67 8.34
C ALA A 304 -16.58 -6.38 9.56
N ARG A 305 -15.30 -6.02 9.33
CA ARG A 305 -14.40 -5.59 10.42
C ARG A 305 -14.85 -4.26 11.00
N HIS A 306 -15.18 -3.30 10.14
CA HIS A 306 -15.72 -2.02 10.58
C HIS A 306 -16.93 -2.23 11.48
N GLU A 307 -17.97 -2.93 11.04
CA GLU A 307 -19.18 -3.19 11.84
C GLU A 307 -18.89 -3.93 13.15
N SER A 308 -17.93 -4.85 13.18
CA SER A 308 -17.51 -5.54 14.41
C SER A 308 -16.76 -4.64 15.39
N ASP A 309 -16.01 -3.65 14.88
CA ASP A 309 -15.26 -2.70 15.69
C ASP A 309 -16.17 -1.58 16.27
N MET A 310 -17.43 -1.52 15.85
CA MET A 310 -18.28 -0.33 15.99
C MET A 310 -19.25 -0.33 17.15
N ASP A 311 -19.29 0.81 17.84
CA ASP A 311 -20.52 1.40 18.33
C ASP A 311 -20.99 2.40 17.25
N SER A 312 -22.14 2.14 16.62
CA SER A 312 -22.54 2.74 15.32
C SER A 312 -22.70 4.27 15.29
N SER A 313 -22.67 4.96 16.42
CA SER A 313 -22.99 6.39 16.53
C SER A 313 -21.84 7.37 16.24
N GLU A 314 -20.61 6.90 16.02
CA GLU A 314 -19.44 7.81 15.93
C GLU A 314 -18.96 8.13 14.51
N TRP A 315 -19.35 7.37 13.48
CA TRP A 315 -18.74 7.49 12.15
C TRP A 315 -19.64 8.14 11.11
N THR A 316 -19.04 8.96 10.24
CA THR A 316 -19.74 9.70 9.17
C THR A 316 -19.36 9.16 7.80
N ASP A 317 -20.37 8.86 6.97
CA ASP A 317 -20.17 8.51 5.56
C ASP A 317 -19.97 9.79 4.73
N VAL A 318 -18.79 9.96 4.13
CA VAL A 318 -18.45 11.12 3.27
C VAL A 318 -18.30 10.73 1.80
N SER A 319 -18.81 9.55 1.40
CA SER A 319 -18.59 8.99 0.06
C SER A 319 -19.10 9.87 -1.07
N ASP A 320 -20.29 10.47 -0.93
CA ASP A 320 -20.89 11.30 -1.98
C ASP A 320 -20.14 12.63 -2.16
N GLU A 321 -19.64 13.20 -1.06
CA GLU A 321 -18.81 14.42 -1.09
C GLU A 321 -17.52 14.16 -1.84
N VAL A 322 -16.81 13.08 -1.47
CA VAL A 322 -15.56 12.65 -2.11
C VAL A 322 -15.77 12.32 -3.59
N ALA A 323 -16.86 11.61 -3.91
CA ALA A 323 -17.19 11.25 -5.29
C ALA A 323 -17.38 12.50 -6.17
N ARG A 324 -18.00 13.55 -5.62
CA ARG A 324 -18.17 14.83 -6.31
C ARG A 324 -16.85 15.54 -6.54
N GLU A 325 -15.98 15.64 -5.52
CA GLU A 325 -14.66 16.27 -5.66
C GLU A 325 -13.79 15.61 -6.74
N ILE A 326 -13.77 14.28 -6.76
CA ILE A 326 -13.10 13.49 -7.80
C ILE A 326 -13.70 13.80 -9.18
N SER A 327 -15.02 13.80 -9.29
CA SER A 327 -15.70 14.08 -10.55
C SER A 327 -15.37 15.48 -11.08
N GLU A 328 -15.33 16.48 -10.20
CA GLU A 328 -14.95 17.85 -10.53
C GLU A 328 -13.49 17.95 -11.00
N ALA A 329 -12.55 17.33 -10.28
CA ALA A 329 -11.14 17.30 -10.64
C ALA A 329 -10.89 16.65 -12.02
N TRP A 330 -11.54 15.52 -12.30
CA TRP A 330 -11.46 14.84 -13.60
C TRP A 330 -12.13 15.63 -14.72
N SER A 331 -13.30 16.21 -14.47
CA SER A 331 -14.02 17.00 -15.47
C SER A 331 -13.23 18.24 -15.89
N TYR A 332 -12.52 18.87 -14.95
CA TYR A 332 -11.66 20.01 -15.25
C TYR A 332 -10.47 19.61 -16.13
N GLU A 333 -9.78 18.51 -15.82
CA GLU A 333 -8.59 18.07 -16.55
C GLU A 333 -8.94 17.61 -17.98
N PHE A 334 -10.02 16.82 -18.13
CA PHE A 334 -10.33 16.15 -19.40
C PHE A 334 -11.43 16.82 -20.22
N GLY A 335 -12.16 17.77 -19.63
CA GLY A 335 -13.25 18.52 -20.25
C GLY A 335 -14.57 17.75 -20.38
N CYS A 336 -14.72 16.63 -19.66
CA CYS A 336 -15.87 15.74 -19.74
C CYS A 336 -16.07 14.96 -18.44
N ASP A 337 -17.29 14.48 -18.19
CA ASP A 337 -17.54 13.54 -17.09
C ASP A 337 -16.90 12.19 -17.43
N ILE A 338 -15.92 11.76 -16.62
CA ILE A 338 -15.23 10.48 -16.79
C ILE A 338 -16.18 9.27 -16.73
N ARG A 339 -17.32 9.39 -16.04
CA ARG A 339 -18.33 8.32 -15.94
C ARG A 339 -19.04 8.10 -17.28
N GLU A 340 -19.22 9.15 -18.06
CA GLU A 340 -19.88 9.11 -19.37
C GLU A 340 -18.88 8.84 -20.50
N GLU A 341 -17.67 9.38 -20.40
CA GLU A 341 -16.68 9.41 -21.48
C GLU A 341 -15.36 8.69 -21.16
N LEU A 342 -15.44 7.52 -20.49
CA LEU A 342 -14.28 6.69 -20.10
C LEU A 342 -13.27 6.47 -21.26
N TRP A 343 -13.76 6.28 -22.49
CA TRP A 343 -12.91 6.12 -23.67
C TRP A 343 -12.09 7.38 -23.99
N LEU A 344 -12.68 8.56 -23.88
CA LEU A 344 -11.97 9.83 -24.14
C LEU A 344 -10.89 10.05 -23.09
N TRP A 345 -11.18 9.75 -21.83
CA TRP A 345 -10.16 9.71 -20.78
C TRP A 345 -9.02 8.73 -21.11
N TYR A 346 -9.34 7.48 -21.45
CA TYR A 346 -8.35 6.47 -21.83
C TYR A 346 -7.45 6.95 -22.98
N SER A 347 -8.04 7.65 -23.94
CA SER A 347 -7.33 8.20 -25.09
C SER A 347 -6.40 9.36 -24.73
N LYS A 348 -6.70 10.16 -23.71
CA LYS A 348 -5.91 11.36 -23.37
C LYS A 348 -4.84 11.12 -22.29
N ARG A 349 -4.73 9.90 -21.76
CA ARG A 349 -3.87 9.61 -20.60
C ARG A 349 -2.36 9.63 -20.93
N PRO A 350 -1.50 10.22 -20.07
CA PRO A 350 -0.05 10.29 -20.32
C PRO A 350 0.67 8.92 -20.35
N ASN A 351 0.12 7.89 -19.70
CA ASN A 351 0.78 6.60 -19.48
C ASN A 351 -0.09 5.40 -19.92
N ARG A 352 -0.53 5.36 -21.19
CA ARG A 352 -1.40 4.27 -21.69
C ARG A 352 -0.82 2.86 -21.48
N GLY A 353 0.47 2.67 -21.75
CA GLY A 353 1.11 1.35 -21.70
C GLY A 353 1.14 0.67 -20.32
N PHE A 354 1.04 1.42 -19.21
CA PHE A 354 1.03 0.85 -17.85
C PHE A 354 -0.30 0.20 -17.46
N PHE A 355 -1.38 0.50 -18.20
CA PHE A 355 -2.73 -0.04 -17.96
C PHE A 355 -3.17 -1.04 -19.03
N ASP A 356 -2.54 -1.03 -20.21
CA ASP A 356 -2.80 -2.00 -21.29
C ASP A 356 -2.44 -3.46 -20.88
N ASP A 357 -1.60 -3.67 -19.85
CA ASP A 357 -1.22 -5.00 -19.33
C ASP A 357 -2.22 -5.60 -18.33
N THR A 358 -3.34 -4.91 -18.03
CA THR A 358 -4.33 -5.39 -17.08
C THR A 358 -5.74 -5.33 -17.69
N PRO A 359 -6.41 -6.49 -17.87
CA PRO A 359 -7.64 -6.54 -18.65
C PRO A 359 -8.83 -5.87 -17.93
N PRO A 360 -9.82 -5.36 -18.69
CA PRO A 360 -11.00 -4.64 -18.18
C PRO A 360 -12.09 -5.49 -17.51
#